data_AF-A0A3B6CEC6-F1
#
_entry.id   AF-A0A3B6CEC6-F1
#
_cell.length_a   1.000
_cell.length_b   1.000
_cell.length_c   1.000
_cell.angle_alpha   90.00
_cell.angle_beta   90.00
_cell.angle_gamma   90.00
#
_symmetry.space_group_name_H-M   'P 1'
#
loop_
_entity.id
_entity.type
_entity.pdbx_description
1 polymer ?
#
loop_
_entity_poly.entity_id
_entity_poly.type
_entity_poly.pdbx_seq_one_letter_code
_entity_poly.pdbx_strand_id
1 'polypeptide(L)'
;MEALYLLASLATTLLTSALLSLLLLLRLPFARRPAPGGAGAGAARLYEGRVRHSRRRPAGHAFEYAVRYALVDLDLLPLSGHLSAAEARGIASTSGPVRLLTVPKSVGYEQNPLSVYYCYDAAAKEQDEDLKMCIAEVTNTPWGEKVMFTFQPGSDLVAKPLHVSPFMDMLGNWSIRANAPGDNLYVAIAVQHPTLGNYFTAALDAKLVGQTNDSVKLATFFWLMPHKVAAGIYWEAFRLWLKNVRFLDHPRYLSGSYRSEALKRDLEIRSSCSFLHQKPRESIGRSGTATTDETAENSNHQNYKDGGGSIGARWCVWRDAQWPWC
;
A
#
# COMPACT_ATOMS: atom_id res chain seq x y z
N MET A 1 25.62 -20.36 0.24
CA MET A 1 25.82 -18.91 0.07
C MET A 1 24.64 -18.10 0.59
N GLU A 2 23.39 -18.46 0.24
CA GLU A 2 22.19 -17.71 0.66
C GLU A 2 21.92 -17.70 2.17
N ALA A 3 22.07 -18.83 2.88
CA ALA A 3 21.86 -18.89 4.33
C ALA A 3 22.87 -18.04 5.11
N LEU A 4 24.14 -18.04 4.69
CA LEU A 4 25.18 -17.20 5.29
C LEU A 4 24.91 -15.71 5.03
N TYR A 5 24.48 -15.36 3.82
CA TYR A 5 24.08 -13.98 3.48
C TYR A 5 22.89 -13.53 4.33
N LEU A 6 21.89 -14.38 4.52
CA LEU A 6 20.74 -14.10 5.38
C LEU A 6 21.16 -13.89 6.83
N LEU A 7 21.98 -14.78 7.39
CA LEU A 7 22.48 -14.65 8.77
C LEU A 7 23.32 -13.39 8.94
N ALA A 8 24.21 -13.08 8.00
CA ALA A 8 25.00 -11.85 8.02
C ALA A 8 24.12 -10.60 7.91
N SER A 9 23.09 -10.63 7.07
CA SER A 9 22.10 -9.55 6.96
C SER A 9 21.36 -9.34 8.27
N LEU A 10 20.86 -10.40 8.91
CA LEU A 10 20.17 -10.32 10.19
C LEU A 10 21.08 -9.79 11.29
N ALA A 11 22.33 -10.28 11.37
CA ALA A 11 23.32 -9.79 12.33
C ALA A 11 23.63 -8.30 12.12
N THR A 12 23.78 -7.88 10.87
CA THR A 12 24.03 -6.48 10.51
C THR A 12 22.83 -5.60 10.90
N THR A 13 21.61 -6.00 10.55
CA THR A 13 20.39 -5.27 10.94
C THR A 13 20.28 -5.16 12.47
N LEU A 14 20.52 -6.23 13.21
CA LEU A 14 20.49 -6.22 14.68
C LEU A 14 21.53 -5.25 15.26
N LEU A 15 22.77 -5.29 14.76
CA LEU A 15 23.84 -4.40 15.21
C LEU A 15 23.52 -2.93 14.90
N THR A 16 23.11 -2.65 13.66
CA THR A 16 22.72 -1.29 13.22
C THR A 16 21.55 -0.76 14.05
N SER A 17 20.52 -1.58 14.28
CA SER A 17 19.36 -1.17 15.08
C SER A 17 19.68 -0.98 16.55
N ALA A 18 20.57 -1.79 17.13
CA ALA A 18 21.05 -1.60 18.50
C ALA A 18 21.82 -0.27 18.64
N LEU A 19 22.75 0.00 17.71
CA LEU A 19 23.53 1.24 17.71
C LEU A 19 22.63 2.47 17.53
N LEU A 20 21.72 2.45 16.55
CA LEU A 20 20.81 3.56 16.29
C LEU A 20 19.78 3.75 17.41
N SER A 21 19.37 2.67 18.10
CA SER A 21 18.54 2.76 19.30
C SER A 21 19.28 3.47 20.43
N LEU A 22 20.55 3.13 20.66
CA LEU A 22 21.38 3.81 21.66
C LEU A 22 21.54 5.31 21.31
N LEU A 23 21.83 5.63 20.05
CA LEU A 23 21.92 7.01 19.58
C LEU A 23 20.59 7.77 19.73
N LEU A 24 19.45 7.12 19.50
CA LEU A 24 18.13 7.70 19.73
C LEU A 24 17.90 8.02 21.21
N LEU A 25 18.27 7.11 22.12
CA LEU A 25 18.18 7.34 23.57
C LEU A 25 19.03 8.53 24.00
N LEU A 26 20.24 8.66 23.46
CA LEU A 26 21.12 9.81 23.73
C LEU A 26 20.56 11.15 23.21
N ARG A 27 19.66 11.12 22.22
CA ARG A 27 19.00 12.31 21.68
C ARG A 27 17.74 12.72 22.42
N LEU A 28 17.15 11.85 23.26
CA LEU A 28 15.92 12.14 23.99
C LEU A 28 15.95 13.44 24.82
N PRO A 29 17.04 13.80 25.52
CA PRO A 29 17.10 15.05 26.27
C PRO A 29 17.00 16.31 25.39
N PHE A 30 17.35 16.19 24.11
CA PHE A 30 17.32 17.27 23.12
C PHE A 30 16.00 17.34 22.34
N ALA A 31 15.04 16.46 22.63
CA ALA A 31 13.70 16.54 22.04
C ALA A 31 13.07 17.88 22.41
N ARG A 32 12.61 18.63 21.40
CA ARG A 32 12.00 19.94 21.64
C ARG A 32 10.71 19.74 22.41
N ARG A 33 10.58 20.42 23.56
CA ARG A 33 9.27 20.55 24.20
C ARG A 33 8.32 21.22 23.21
N PRO A 34 7.08 20.71 23.05
CA PRO A 34 6.12 21.38 22.18
C PRO A 34 5.92 22.80 22.71
N ALA A 35 5.99 23.79 21.82
CA ALA A 35 5.66 25.16 22.19
C ALA A 35 4.19 25.20 22.65
N PRO A 36 3.88 25.70 23.85
CA PRO A 36 2.49 25.86 24.27
C PRO A 36 1.84 26.92 23.37
N GLY A 37 0.83 26.53 22.59
CA GLY A 37 -0.01 27.48 21.84
C GLY A 37 0.16 27.54 20.32
N GLY A 38 0.98 26.67 19.70
CA GLY A 38 1.04 26.58 18.25
C GLY A 38 -0.03 25.64 17.68
N ALA A 39 -1.23 26.13 17.39
CA ALA A 39 -2.23 25.45 16.55
C ALA A 39 -1.80 25.41 15.07
N GLY A 40 -0.52 25.17 14.80
CA GLY A 40 -0.03 24.88 13.46
C GLY A 40 -0.15 23.38 13.22
N ALA A 41 -0.82 22.97 12.14
CA ALA A 41 -0.91 21.58 11.74
C ALA A 41 0.50 20.98 11.65
N GLY A 42 0.79 19.96 12.45
CA GLY A 42 2.07 19.27 12.36
C GLY A 42 2.21 18.59 10.99
N ALA A 43 3.40 18.67 10.39
CA ALA A 43 3.77 17.99 9.15
C ALA A 43 3.56 16.47 9.22
N ALA A 44 3.61 15.89 10.43
CA ALA A 44 3.20 14.51 10.67
C ALA A 44 2.10 14.41 11.75
N ARG A 45 0.99 13.75 11.39
CA ARG A 45 -0.05 13.29 12.31
C ARG A 45 0.24 11.85 12.71
N LEU A 46 0.24 11.55 14.00
CA LEU A 46 0.61 10.25 14.55
C LEU A 46 -0.66 9.47 14.89
N TYR A 47 -0.72 8.24 14.41
CA TYR A 47 -1.83 7.33 14.64
C TYR A 47 -1.37 6.09 15.39
N GLU A 48 -2.15 5.67 16.38
CA GLU A 48 -2.02 4.37 17.03
C GLU A 48 -3.28 3.54 16.80
N GLY A 49 -3.11 2.28 16.47
CA GLY A 49 -4.22 1.45 16.02
C GLY A 49 -3.91 -0.04 16.05
N ARG A 50 -4.77 -0.82 15.41
CA ARG A 50 -4.67 -2.27 15.33
C ARG A 50 -4.94 -2.73 13.91
N VAL A 51 -4.17 -3.71 13.46
CA VAL A 51 -4.43 -4.42 12.21
C VAL A 51 -5.02 -5.78 12.56
N ARG A 52 -6.19 -6.07 12.00
CA ARG A 52 -6.93 -7.33 12.14
C ARG A 52 -6.87 -8.11 10.86
N HIS A 53 -6.37 -9.34 10.92
CA HIS A 53 -6.39 -10.27 9.82
C HIS A 53 -7.36 -11.40 10.13
N SER A 54 -8.21 -11.76 9.17
CA SER A 54 -9.13 -12.88 9.28
C SER A 54 -9.10 -13.69 7.99
N ARG A 55 -8.70 -14.96 8.12
CA ARG A 55 -8.77 -15.98 7.09
C ARG A 55 -9.81 -17.03 7.50
N ARG A 56 -10.75 -17.31 6.60
CA ARG A 56 -11.78 -18.35 6.77
C ARG A 56 -11.44 -19.67 6.08
N ARG A 57 -10.67 -19.64 4.99
CA ARG A 57 -10.34 -20.83 4.16
C ARG A 57 -8.87 -20.83 3.69
N PRO A 58 -8.30 -22.00 3.36
CA PRO A 58 -8.84 -23.35 3.61
C PRO A 58 -8.82 -23.73 5.09
N ALA A 59 -7.95 -23.10 5.90
CA ALA A 59 -7.94 -23.24 7.36
C ALA A 59 -8.24 -21.90 8.03
N GLY A 60 -9.05 -21.93 9.09
CA GLY A 60 -9.39 -20.76 9.89
C GLY A 60 -8.18 -20.19 10.63
N HIS A 61 -7.95 -18.89 10.49
CA HIS A 61 -6.91 -18.19 11.22
C HIS A 61 -7.20 -16.69 11.29
N ALA A 62 -7.31 -16.16 12.50
CA ALA A 62 -7.45 -14.73 12.72
C ALA A 62 -6.48 -14.29 13.81
N PHE A 63 -5.99 -13.06 13.69
CA PHE A 63 -5.10 -12.44 14.65
C PHE A 63 -5.20 -10.91 14.53
N GLU A 64 -4.72 -10.23 15.56
CA GLU A 64 -4.73 -8.78 15.64
C GLU A 64 -3.48 -8.28 16.35
N TYR A 65 -2.88 -7.20 15.85
CA TYR A 65 -1.67 -6.63 16.42
C TYR A 65 -1.70 -5.11 16.41
N ALA A 66 -1.13 -4.51 17.46
CA ALA A 66 -1.03 -3.06 17.57
C ALA A 66 0.02 -2.50 16.61
N VAL A 67 -0.33 -1.40 15.95
CA VAL A 67 0.48 -0.69 14.97
C VAL A 67 0.51 0.81 15.23
N ARG A 68 1.53 1.45 14.68
CA ARG A 68 1.69 2.89 14.64
C ARG A 68 1.89 3.31 13.20
N TYR A 69 1.26 4.42 12.81
CA TYR A 69 1.35 4.99 11.47
C TYR A 69 1.55 6.50 11.55
N ALA A 70 2.28 7.05 10.59
CA ALA A 70 2.42 8.49 10.40
C ALA A 70 1.63 8.86 9.15
N LEU A 71 0.79 9.89 9.26
CA LEU A 71 0.20 10.58 8.12
C LEU A 71 1.00 11.85 7.91
N VAL A 72 1.84 11.86 6.87
CA VAL A 72 2.79 12.92 6.56
C VAL A 72 2.25 13.77 5.42
N ASP A 73 2.23 15.08 5.60
CA ASP A 73 1.97 16.00 4.52
C ASP A 73 3.21 16.11 3.63
N LEU A 74 3.12 15.61 2.40
CA LEU A 74 4.27 15.52 1.49
C LEU A 74 4.67 16.87 0.88
N ASP A 75 3.80 17.89 0.94
CA ASP A 75 4.15 19.25 0.53
C ASP A 75 5.00 19.94 1.61
N LEU A 76 4.79 19.60 2.88
CA LEU A 76 5.54 20.14 4.02
C LEU A 76 6.79 19.35 4.34
N LEU A 77 6.73 18.01 4.21
CA LEU A 77 7.83 17.11 4.55
C LEU A 77 7.98 16.01 3.48
N PRO A 78 8.74 16.29 2.41
CA PRO A 78 9.07 15.28 1.42
C PRO A 78 9.83 14.09 2.06
N LEU A 79 9.45 12.87 1.72
CA LEU A 79 10.09 11.65 2.20
C LEU A 79 10.79 10.92 1.06
N SER A 80 12.08 10.60 1.26
CA SER A 80 12.84 9.78 0.31
C SER A 80 12.31 8.35 0.25
N GLY A 81 12.42 7.70 -0.92
CA GLY A 81 11.91 6.33 -1.14
C GLY A 81 10.40 6.25 -1.40
N HIS A 82 9.68 7.37 -1.28
CA HIS A 82 8.27 7.51 -1.59
C HIS A 82 8.06 8.45 -2.80
N LEU A 83 6.85 8.42 -3.38
CA LEU A 83 6.44 9.44 -4.37
C LEU A 83 6.49 10.84 -3.73
N SER A 84 6.93 11.82 -4.50
CA SER A 84 6.73 13.24 -4.17
C SER A 84 5.26 13.65 -4.28
N ALA A 85 4.88 14.76 -3.64
CA ALA A 85 3.52 15.30 -3.76
C ALA A 85 3.14 15.61 -5.23
N ALA A 86 4.07 16.12 -6.02
CA ALA A 86 3.86 16.42 -7.44
C ALA A 86 3.62 15.15 -8.28
N GLU A 87 4.40 14.09 -8.08
CA GLU A 87 4.19 12.81 -8.77
C GLU A 87 2.84 12.19 -8.39
N ALA A 88 2.51 12.18 -7.09
CA ALA A 88 1.24 11.66 -6.61
C ALA A 88 0.05 12.41 -7.20
N ARG A 89 0.09 13.75 -7.26
CA ARG A 89 -0.92 14.58 -7.95
C ARG A 89 -1.07 14.22 -9.42
N GLY A 90 0.04 14.07 -10.13
CA GLY A 90 0.04 13.70 -11.55
C GLY A 90 -0.62 12.33 -11.78
N ILE A 91 -0.29 11.34 -10.95
CA ILE A 91 -0.86 9.99 -11.02
C ILE A 91 -2.35 10.00 -10.66
N ALA A 92 -2.72 10.73 -9.62
CA ALA A 92 -4.08 10.79 -9.11
C ALA A 92 -5.00 11.74 -9.89
N SER A 93 -4.44 12.56 -10.80
CA SER A 93 -5.13 13.64 -11.49
C SER A 93 -5.82 14.61 -10.52
N THR A 94 -5.11 15.01 -9.46
CA THR A 94 -5.60 15.92 -8.40
C THR A 94 -4.74 17.16 -8.27
N SER A 95 -5.27 18.21 -7.66
CA SER A 95 -4.59 19.52 -7.56
C SER A 95 -4.31 20.01 -6.13
N GLY A 96 -4.88 19.36 -5.11
CA GLY A 96 -4.77 19.74 -3.70
C GLY A 96 -3.63 19.05 -2.95
N PRO A 97 -3.64 19.07 -1.60
CA PRO A 97 -2.62 18.44 -0.76
C PRO A 97 -2.46 16.94 -1.01
N VAL A 98 -1.27 16.40 -0.70
CA VAL A 98 -1.03 14.96 -0.69
C VAL A 98 -0.53 14.51 0.68
N ARG A 99 -1.28 13.61 1.31
CA ARG A 99 -0.93 13.06 2.64
C ARG A 99 -0.56 11.59 2.52
N LEU A 100 0.62 11.21 2.98
CA LEU A 100 1.12 9.84 2.96
C LEU A 100 0.94 9.18 4.32
N LEU A 101 0.13 8.13 4.37
CA LEU A 101 0.08 7.20 5.50
C LEU A 101 1.14 6.11 5.31
N THR A 102 2.12 6.05 6.21
CA THR A 102 3.24 5.11 6.13
C THR A 102 3.78 4.75 7.52
N VAL A 103 4.55 3.67 7.61
CA VAL A 103 5.43 3.39 8.74
C VAL A 103 6.85 3.83 8.33
N PRO A 104 7.38 4.95 8.85
CA PRO A 104 8.70 5.40 8.50
C PRO A 104 9.78 4.39 8.92
N LYS A 105 10.88 4.36 8.18
CA LYS A 105 12.12 3.69 8.59
C LYS A 105 12.52 4.16 9.98
N SER A 106 12.84 3.21 10.85
CA SER A 106 13.18 3.49 12.24
C SER A 106 14.32 2.61 12.70
N VAL A 107 15.27 3.21 13.42
CA VAL A 107 16.52 2.59 13.87
C VAL A 107 17.18 1.68 12.82
N GLY A 108 17.25 2.18 11.58
CA GLY A 108 17.97 1.51 10.48
C GLY A 108 17.30 0.27 9.92
N TYR A 109 15.98 0.14 10.10
CA TYR A 109 15.20 -0.93 9.52
C TYR A 109 13.88 -0.38 8.97
N GLU A 110 13.47 -0.92 7.82
CA GLU A 110 12.21 -0.61 7.17
C GLU A 110 11.37 -1.88 7.06
N GLN A 111 10.10 -1.82 7.44
CA GLN A 111 9.14 -2.89 7.18
C GLN A 111 7.77 -2.25 7.19
N ASN A 112 7.28 -1.97 5.99
CA ASN A 112 6.00 -1.32 5.79
C ASN A 112 5.19 -2.04 4.70
N PRO A 113 4.27 -2.95 5.08
CA PRO A 113 3.49 -3.73 4.13
C PRO A 113 2.53 -2.88 3.27
N LEU A 114 2.10 -1.72 3.77
CA LEU A 114 1.11 -0.87 3.12
C LEU A 114 1.35 0.61 3.42
N SER A 115 1.58 1.40 2.36
CA SER A 115 1.45 2.86 2.38
C SER A 115 0.20 3.29 1.61
N VAL A 116 -0.45 4.37 2.04
CA VAL A 116 -1.59 4.97 1.33
C VAL A 116 -1.35 6.47 1.13
N TYR A 117 -1.35 6.92 -0.12
CA TYR A 117 -1.34 8.34 -0.48
C TYR A 117 -2.77 8.82 -0.63
N TYR A 118 -3.17 9.79 0.18
CA TYR A 118 -4.46 10.46 0.13
C TYR A 118 -4.30 11.73 -0.71
N CYS A 119 -4.93 11.77 -1.87
CA CYS A 119 -4.80 12.85 -2.84
C CYS A 119 -6.12 13.65 -2.89
N TYR A 120 -6.02 14.94 -2.56
CA TYR A 120 -7.16 15.85 -2.45
C TYR A 120 -7.22 16.80 -3.64
N ASP A 121 -8.38 17.41 -3.90
CA ASP A 121 -8.51 18.49 -4.87
C ASP A 121 -8.23 19.87 -4.24
N ALA A 122 -7.90 20.90 -5.03
CA ALA A 122 -7.52 22.22 -4.51
C ALA A 122 -8.66 22.94 -3.77
N ALA A 123 -9.92 22.56 -4.01
CA ALA A 123 -11.06 23.06 -3.25
C ALA A 123 -11.08 22.57 -1.78
N ALA A 124 -10.19 21.64 -1.42
CA ALA A 124 -10.18 20.98 -0.13
C ALA A 124 -9.89 21.93 1.04
N LYS A 125 -10.92 22.24 1.83
CA LYS A 125 -10.76 22.98 3.09
C LYS A 125 -10.54 22.00 4.24
N GLU A 126 -9.38 21.35 4.28
CA GLU A 126 -8.89 20.50 5.38
C GLU A 126 -9.81 19.37 5.90
N GLN A 127 -11.04 19.24 5.39
CA GLN A 127 -12.09 18.34 5.83
C GLN A 127 -12.20 17.11 4.93
N ASP A 128 -12.78 16.05 5.50
CA ASP A 128 -12.86 14.70 4.92
C ASP A 128 -13.59 14.61 3.56
N GLU A 129 -14.35 15.63 3.16
CA GLU A 129 -15.25 15.60 2.00
C GLU A 129 -14.55 15.77 0.63
N ASP A 130 -13.28 16.18 0.62
CA ASP A 130 -12.56 16.52 -0.62
C ASP A 130 -11.49 15.48 -1.04
N LEU A 131 -11.49 14.31 -0.39
CA LEU A 131 -10.61 13.20 -0.79
C LEU A 131 -11.08 12.63 -2.14
N LYS A 132 -10.26 12.81 -3.18
CA LYS A 132 -10.64 12.44 -4.55
C LYS A 132 -10.17 11.03 -4.94
N MET A 133 -8.93 10.71 -4.60
CA MET A 133 -8.25 9.51 -5.06
C MET A 133 -7.24 9.05 -4.03
N CYS A 134 -7.05 7.73 -3.93
CA CYS A 134 -5.97 7.15 -3.15
C CYS A 134 -4.98 6.42 -4.05
N ILE A 135 -3.73 6.33 -3.61
CA ILE A 135 -2.72 5.45 -4.19
C ILE A 135 -2.29 4.47 -3.11
N ALA A 136 -2.47 3.17 -3.33
CA ALA A 136 -1.94 2.14 -2.44
C ALA A 136 -0.55 1.74 -2.93
N GLU A 137 0.41 1.64 -2.02
CA GLU A 137 1.70 1.02 -2.23
C GLU A 137 1.79 -0.21 -1.33
N VAL A 138 1.83 -1.40 -1.94
CA VAL A 138 1.86 -2.67 -1.22
C VAL A 138 3.20 -3.34 -1.45
N THR A 139 3.88 -3.70 -0.37
CA THR A 139 5.17 -4.42 -0.42
C THR A 139 4.97 -5.84 0.08
N ASN A 140 5.37 -6.86 -0.71
CA ASN A 140 5.33 -8.25 -0.25
C ASN A 140 6.59 -8.63 0.53
N THR A 141 6.40 -9.49 1.51
CA THR A 141 7.48 -10.08 2.31
C THR A 141 7.34 -11.60 2.20
N PRO A 142 8.42 -12.35 1.91
CA PRO A 142 9.82 -11.94 1.89
C PRO A 142 10.38 -11.49 0.52
N TRP A 143 9.59 -11.49 -0.56
CA TRP A 143 10.13 -11.38 -1.93
C TRP A 143 10.60 -10.00 -2.36
N GLY A 144 10.28 -8.93 -1.61
CA GLY A 144 10.81 -7.61 -1.89
C GLY A 144 10.25 -7.01 -3.17
N GLU A 145 8.99 -7.27 -3.48
CA GLU A 145 8.29 -6.67 -4.61
C GLU A 145 7.28 -5.66 -4.10
N LYS A 146 7.11 -4.59 -4.86
CA LYS A 146 6.26 -3.48 -4.52
C LYS A 146 5.32 -3.20 -5.70
N VAL A 147 4.03 -3.06 -5.42
CA VAL A 147 3.05 -2.62 -6.41
C VAL A 147 2.38 -1.37 -5.91
N MET A 148 2.31 -0.38 -6.79
CA MET A 148 1.54 0.84 -6.56
C MET A 148 0.33 0.85 -7.50
N PHE A 149 -0.86 1.18 -7.00
CA PHE A 149 -2.04 1.33 -7.84
C PHE A 149 -3.00 2.39 -7.28
N THR A 150 -3.76 3.07 -8.15
CA THR A 150 -4.79 4.03 -7.72
C THR A 150 -6.11 3.32 -7.37
N PHE A 151 -6.86 3.88 -6.43
CA PHE A 151 -8.19 3.37 -6.07
C PHE A 151 -9.09 4.50 -5.54
N GLN A 152 -10.40 4.36 -5.77
CA GLN A 152 -11.38 5.30 -5.24
C GLN A 152 -11.54 5.15 -3.72
N PRO A 153 -11.56 6.26 -2.95
CA PRO A 153 -11.87 6.20 -1.52
C PRO A 153 -13.27 5.65 -1.29
N GLY A 154 -13.53 5.10 -0.11
CA GLY A 154 -14.81 4.47 0.23
C GLY A 154 -14.95 3.03 -0.26
N SER A 155 -14.72 2.72 -1.53
CA SER A 155 -14.62 1.33 -1.99
C SER A 155 -14.15 1.26 -3.45
N ASP A 156 -13.25 0.33 -3.74
CA ASP A 156 -12.86 0.00 -5.10
C ASP A 156 -12.51 -1.48 -5.24
N LEU A 157 -12.57 -2.00 -6.47
CA LEU A 157 -12.20 -3.35 -6.83
C LEU A 157 -11.00 -3.34 -7.77
N VAL A 158 -9.90 -3.97 -7.37
CA VAL A 158 -8.68 -4.13 -8.17
C VAL A 158 -8.38 -5.60 -8.36
N ALA A 159 -7.79 -6.01 -9.49
CA ALA A 159 -7.26 -7.37 -9.58
C ALA A 159 -6.18 -7.53 -8.52
N LYS A 160 -6.16 -8.66 -7.80
CA LYS A 160 -5.08 -8.93 -6.84
C LYS A 160 -3.74 -8.89 -7.58
N PRO A 161 -2.89 -7.87 -7.36
CA PRO A 161 -1.75 -7.66 -8.21
C PRO A 161 -0.53 -8.39 -7.68
N LEU A 162 -0.49 -8.79 -6.41
CA LEU A 162 0.75 -9.21 -5.75
C LEU A 162 0.60 -10.53 -4.98
N HIS A 163 1.65 -11.36 -5.01
CA HIS A 163 1.77 -12.54 -4.15
C HIS A 163 2.23 -12.11 -2.75
N VAL A 164 1.28 -11.73 -1.89
CA VAL A 164 1.54 -11.13 -0.58
C VAL A 164 1.77 -12.13 0.56
N SER A 165 1.53 -13.42 0.32
CA SER A 165 1.69 -14.47 1.33
C SER A 165 1.92 -15.82 0.64
N PRO A 166 2.83 -16.67 1.14
CA PRO A 166 3.03 -18.02 0.61
C PRO A 166 1.82 -18.94 0.81
N PHE A 167 0.78 -18.48 1.50
CA PHE A 167 -0.46 -19.22 1.71
C PHE A 167 -1.64 -18.62 0.92
N MET A 168 -1.38 -17.74 -0.05
CA MET A 168 -2.41 -17.07 -0.87
C MET A 168 -1.94 -16.89 -2.32
N ASP A 169 -2.53 -17.60 -3.28
CA ASP A 169 -2.28 -17.40 -4.71
C ASP A 169 -2.61 -15.98 -5.19
N MET A 170 -2.24 -15.63 -6.42
CA MET A 170 -2.54 -14.30 -6.98
C MET A 170 -3.95 -14.17 -7.59
N LEU A 171 -4.81 -15.18 -7.44
CA LEU A 171 -6.13 -15.19 -8.07
C LEU A 171 -7.13 -14.33 -7.30
N GLY A 172 -8.12 -13.86 -8.04
CA GLY A 172 -9.18 -13.03 -7.51
C GLY A 172 -8.83 -11.55 -7.43
N ASN A 173 -9.65 -10.84 -6.67
CA ASN A 173 -9.70 -9.38 -6.64
C ASN A 173 -9.54 -8.89 -5.20
N TRP A 174 -9.01 -7.69 -5.04
CA TRP A 174 -9.03 -6.96 -3.78
C TRP A 174 -10.14 -5.92 -3.81
N SER A 175 -11.08 -6.07 -2.88
CA SER A 175 -11.97 -4.98 -2.48
C SER A 175 -11.22 -4.14 -1.47
N ILE A 176 -10.78 -2.95 -1.87
CA ILE A 176 -10.05 -2.00 -1.02
C ILE A 176 -10.97 -0.85 -0.63
N ARG A 177 -10.87 -0.39 0.62
CA ARG A 177 -11.62 0.74 1.16
C ARG A 177 -10.71 1.54 2.06
N ALA A 178 -10.76 2.86 1.94
CA ALA A 178 -10.16 3.79 2.89
C ALA A 178 -11.15 4.93 3.16
N ASN A 179 -11.20 5.42 4.39
CA ASN A 179 -11.87 6.69 4.71
C ASN A 179 -10.86 7.84 4.59
N ALA A 180 -11.36 9.07 4.52
CA ALA A 180 -10.51 10.23 4.71
C ALA A 180 -9.97 10.26 6.16
N PRO A 181 -8.68 10.54 6.36
CA PRO A 181 -8.03 10.46 7.66
C PRO A 181 -8.35 11.68 8.55
N GLY A 182 -9.33 11.51 9.42
CA GLY A 182 -9.71 12.44 10.51
C GLY A 182 -9.17 11.97 11.88
N ASP A 183 -9.97 12.04 12.93
CA ASP A 183 -9.59 11.48 14.24
C ASP A 183 -9.51 9.95 14.23
N ASN A 184 -10.27 9.32 13.32
CA ASN A 184 -10.25 7.89 13.07
C ASN A 184 -9.77 7.64 11.64
N LEU A 185 -8.93 6.62 11.51
CA LEU A 185 -8.37 6.16 10.26
C LEU A 185 -8.72 4.69 10.06
N TYR A 186 -9.22 4.37 8.88
CA TYR A 186 -9.69 3.05 8.50
C TYR A 186 -9.21 2.70 7.10
N VAL A 187 -8.55 1.56 6.98
CA VAL A 187 -8.21 0.95 5.68
C VAL A 187 -8.53 -0.53 5.73
N ALA A 188 -9.28 -1.04 4.75
CA ALA A 188 -9.60 -2.46 4.67
C ALA A 188 -9.38 -3.03 3.28
N ILE A 189 -8.88 -4.26 3.25
CA ILE A 189 -8.66 -5.05 2.04
C ILE A 189 -9.32 -6.41 2.26
N ALA A 190 -10.27 -6.76 1.39
CA ALA A 190 -10.88 -8.08 1.35
C ALA A 190 -10.55 -8.78 0.03
N VAL A 191 -10.21 -10.07 0.10
CA VAL A 191 -9.93 -10.88 -1.10
C VAL A 191 -11.21 -11.56 -1.56
N GLN A 192 -11.61 -11.30 -2.80
CA GLN A 192 -12.69 -11.98 -3.51
C GLN A 192 -12.08 -13.03 -4.44
N HIS A 193 -12.08 -14.29 -4.04
CA HIS A 193 -11.48 -15.37 -4.80
C HIS A 193 -12.55 -16.14 -5.60
N PRO A 194 -12.29 -16.53 -6.87
CA PRO A 194 -13.28 -17.22 -7.71
C PRO A 194 -13.80 -18.53 -7.08
N THR A 195 -12.93 -19.34 -6.47
CA THR A 195 -13.33 -20.61 -5.82
C THR A 195 -13.57 -20.51 -4.31
N LEU A 196 -12.69 -19.84 -3.56
CA LEU A 196 -12.78 -19.73 -2.11
C LEU A 196 -13.79 -18.68 -1.61
N GLY A 197 -14.26 -17.79 -2.49
CA GLY A 197 -15.11 -16.64 -2.14
C GLY A 197 -14.36 -15.58 -1.34
N ASN A 198 -15.10 -14.84 -0.51
CA ASN A 198 -14.51 -13.86 0.41
C ASN A 198 -13.83 -14.60 1.57
N TYR A 199 -12.57 -15.01 1.39
CA TYR A 199 -11.92 -15.88 2.36
C TYR A 199 -10.90 -15.17 3.26
N PHE A 200 -10.46 -13.97 2.88
CA PHE A 200 -9.47 -13.20 3.63
C PHE A 200 -9.90 -11.74 3.75
N THR A 201 -9.65 -11.15 4.91
CA THR A 201 -9.82 -9.72 5.17
C THR A 201 -8.69 -9.22 6.07
N ALA A 202 -8.13 -8.06 5.72
CA ALA A 202 -7.23 -7.28 6.56
C ALA A 202 -7.88 -5.90 6.78
N ALA A 203 -7.91 -5.43 8.02
CA ALA A 203 -8.43 -4.11 8.36
C ALA A 203 -7.49 -3.40 9.35
N LEU A 204 -7.13 -2.16 9.04
CA LEU A 204 -6.47 -1.22 9.91
C LEU A 204 -7.52 -0.30 10.52
N ASP A 205 -7.61 -0.28 11.85
CA ASP A 205 -8.40 0.67 12.62
C ASP A 205 -7.44 1.47 13.52
N ALA A 206 -7.38 2.78 13.36
CA ALA A 206 -6.41 3.63 14.04
C ALA A 206 -7.01 4.97 14.50
N LYS A 207 -6.46 5.54 15.57
CA LYS A 207 -6.87 6.83 16.13
C LYS A 207 -5.71 7.81 16.15
N LEU A 208 -6.02 9.08 15.92
CA LEU A 208 -5.06 10.17 16.05
C LEU A 208 -4.65 10.30 17.53
N VAL A 209 -3.33 10.24 17.80
CA VAL A 209 -2.77 10.36 19.16
C VAL A 209 -1.89 11.59 19.33
N GLY A 210 -1.54 12.28 18.24
CA GLY A 210 -0.78 13.52 18.32
C GLY A 210 -0.33 14.02 16.96
N GLN A 211 0.35 15.15 16.98
CA GLN A 211 1.00 15.74 15.81
C GLN A 211 2.42 16.17 16.18
N THR A 212 3.37 16.07 15.25
CA THR A 212 4.75 16.43 15.51
C THR A 212 5.47 16.95 14.26
N ASN A 213 6.33 17.95 14.47
CA ASN A 213 7.37 18.38 13.53
C ASN A 213 8.77 17.98 14.03
N ASP A 214 8.84 17.37 15.22
CA ASP A 214 10.08 16.97 15.87
C ASP A 214 10.47 15.56 15.41
N SER A 215 11.62 15.46 14.75
CA SER A 215 12.17 14.20 14.24
C SER A 215 12.56 13.23 15.35
N VAL A 216 12.96 13.71 16.53
CA VAL A 216 13.25 12.87 17.70
C VAL A 216 11.95 12.26 18.21
N LYS A 217 10.87 13.05 18.35
CA LYS A 217 9.57 12.51 18.76
C LYS A 217 9.03 11.49 17.76
N LEU A 218 9.16 11.75 16.47
CA LEU A 218 8.78 10.82 15.42
C LEU A 218 9.58 9.51 15.55
N ALA A 219 10.91 9.61 15.66
CA ALA A 219 11.78 8.44 15.81
C ALA A 219 11.50 7.64 17.09
N THR A 220 11.21 8.30 18.22
CA THR A 220 10.84 7.64 19.47
C THR A 220 9.47 6.97 19.39
N PHE A 221 8.51 7.59 18.67
CA PHE A 221 7.18 7.01 18.48
C PHE A 221 7.24 5.69 17.69
N PHE A 222 8.04 5.63 16.62
CA PHE A 222 8.20 4.40 15.83
C PHE A 222 9.18 3.41 16.45
N TRP A 223 10.35 3.85 16.91
CA TRP A 223 11.41 3.02 17.49
C TRP A 223 11.54 1.62 16.85
N LEU A 224 11.17 0.53 17.54
CA LEU A 224 11.23 -0.86 17.03
C LEU A 224 9.96 -1.33 16.30
N MET A 225 9.06 -0.42 15.92
CA MET A 225 7.80 -0.75 15.25
C MET A 225 8.00 -1.55 13.95
N PRO A 226 8.91 -1.17 13.03
CA PRO A 226 9.17 -1.97 11.82
C PRO A 226 9.62 -3.40 12.14
N HIS A 227 10.52 -3.59 13.12
CA HIS A 227 10.97 -4.92 13.56
C HIS A 227 9.82 -5.77 14.10
N LYS A 228 8.94 -5.15 14.90
CA LYS A 228 7.74 -5.82 15.42
C LYS A 228 6.83 -6.29 14.30
N VAL A 229 6.64 -5.49 13.24
CA VAL A 229 5.86 -5.89 12.06
C VAL A 229 6.52 -7.08 11.37
N ALA A 230 7.83 -7.02 11.12
CA ALA A 230 8.54 -8.10 10.44
C ALA A 230 8.45 -9.42 11.22
N ALA A 231 8.76 -9.38 12.52
CA ALA A 231 8.66 -10.55 13.41
C ALA A 231 7.23 -11.11 13.43
N GLY A 232 6.21 -10.24 13.47
CA GLY A 232 4.81 -10.66 13.42
C GLY A 232 4.43 -11.36 12.11
N ILE A 233 4.89 -10.86 10.96
CA ILE A 233 4.65 -11.50 9.65
C ILE A 233 5.22 -12.92 9.63
N TYR A 234 6.48 -13.10 10.04
CA TYR A 234 7.11 -14.42 10.06
C TYR A 234 6.47 -15.35 11.10
N TRP A 235 6.06 -14.83 12.25
CA TRP A 235 5.39 -15.61 13.29
C TRP A 235 4.04 -16.16 12.81
N GLU A 236 3.21 -15.34 12.18
CA GLU A 236 1.90 -15.80 11.68
C GLU A 236 2.06 -16.71 10.46
N ALA A 237 3.07 -16.49 9.62
CA ALA A 237 3.42 -17.43 8.55
C ALA A 237 3.82 -18.81 9.11
N PHE A 238 4.62 -18.86 10.17
CA PHE A 238 4.97 -20.10 10.85
C PHE A 238 3.75 -20.80 11.48
N ARG A 239 2.83 -20.04 12.10
CA ARG A 239 1.59 -20.61 12.64
C ARG A 239 0.68 -21.19 11.56
N LEU A 240 0.62 -20.59 10.37
CA LEU A 240 -0.11 -21.16 9.23
C LEU A 240 0.55 -22.43 8.70
N TRP A 241 1.88 -22.47 8.67
CA TRP A 241 2.63 -23.67 8.33
C TRP A 241 2.35 -24.83 9.30
N LEU A 242 2.33 -24.56 10.62
CA LEU A 242 1.93 -25.55 11.63
C LEU A 242 0.48 -26.05 11.47
N LYS A 243 -0.40 -25.23 10.88
CA LYS A 243 -1.78 -25.61 10.52
C LYS A 243 -1.88 -26.40 9.21
N ASN A 244 -0.75 -26.79 8.63
CA ASN A 244 -0.66 -27.52 7.37
C ASN A 244 -1.37 -26.82 6.20
N VAL A 245 -1.36 -25.48 6.20
CA VAL A 245 -1.86 -24.72 5.05
C VAL A 245 -0.87 -24.86 3.91
N ARG A 246 -1.35 -25.19 2.71
CA ARG A 246 -0.53 -25.39 1.52
C ARG A 246 0.35 -24.16 1.25
N PHE A 247 1.66 -24.39 1.20
CA PHE A 247 2.64 -23.43 0.72
C PHE A 247 2.57 -23.34 -0.81
N LEU A 248 2.59 -22.12 -1.33
CA LEU A 248 2.57 -21.80 -2.74
C LEU A 248 3.87 -21.07 -3.08
N ASP A 249 4.61 -21.61 -4.05
CA ASP A 249 5.83 -20.99 -4.52
C ASP A 249 5.54 -19.63 -5.16
N HIS A 250 6.53 -18.74 -5.08
CA HIS A 250 6.39 -17.44 -5.70
C HIS A 250 6.30 -17.57 -7.23
N PRO A 251 5.33 -16.90 -7.88
CA PRO A 251 5.14 -17.00 -9.33
C PRO A 251 6.38 -16.68 -10.17
N ARG A 252 7.30 -15.86 -9.64
CA ARG A 252 8.61 -15.58 -10.28
C ARG A 252 9.42 -16.82 -10.64
N TYR A 253 9.21 -17.95 -9.97
CA TYR A 253 9.92 -19.20 -10.23
C TYR A 253 9.18 -20.10 -11.24
N LEU A 254 7.93 -19.79 -11.55
CA LEU A 254 7.07 -20.57 -12.44
C LEU A 254 6.90 -19.90 -13.81
N SER A 255 6.80 -18.57 -13.82
CA SER A 255 6.52 -17.76 -15.01
C SER A 255 7.26 -16.42 -14.92
N GLY A 256 7.82 -15.96 -16.05
CA GLY A 256 8.36 -14.60 -16.17
C GLY A 256 7.28 -13.54 -16.46
N SER A 257 6.09 -13.95 -16.91
CA SER A 257 4.98 -13.08 -17.33
C SER A 257 3.97 -12.76 -16.22
N TYR A 258 4.12 -13.31 -15.01
CA TYR A 258 3.14 -13.12 -13.92
C TYR A 258 2.81 -11.63 -13.61
N ARG A 259 3.78 -10.72 -13.76
CA ARG A 259 3.54 -9.27 -13.59
C ARG A 259 2.64 -8.70 -14.70
N SER A 260 2.89 -9.04 -15.97
CA SER A 260 2.08 -8.58 -17.10
C SER A 260 0.70 -9.22 -17.10
N GLU A 261 0.58 -10.50 -16.70
CA GLU A 261 -0.70 -11.18 -16.49
C GLU A 261 -1.53 -10.51 -15.39
N ALA A 262 -0.90 -10.10 -14.28
CA ALA A 262 -1.59 -9.35 -13.23
C ALA A 262 -2.12 -8.00 -13.72
N LEU A 263 -1.33 -7.26 -14.52
CA LEU A 263 -1.76 -6.01 -15.13
C LEU A 263 -2.91 -6.22 -16.13
N LYS A 264 -2.84 -7.27 -16.96
CA LYS A 264 -3.89 -7.62 -17.92
C LYS A 264 -5.22 -7.92 -17.22
N ARG A 265 -5.20 -8.70 -16.13
CA ARG A 265 -6.40 -8.99 -15.34
C ARG A 265 -7.03 -7.73 -14.75
N ASP A 266 -6.22 -6.77 -14.29
CA ASP A 266 -6.76 -5.51 -13.76
C ASP A 266 -7.43 -4.66 -14.85
N LEU A 267 -6.91 -4.70 -16.09
CA LEU A 267 -7.56 -4.07 -17.24
C LEU A 267 -8.90 -4.76 -17.59
N GLU A 268 -8.97 -6.09 -17.55
CA GLU A 268 -10.18 -6.87 -17.85
C GLU A 268 -11.31 -6.68 -16.84
N ILE A 269 -11.00 -6.59 -15.54
CA ILE A 269 -12.01 -6.27 -14.51
C ILE A 269 -12.63 -4.90 -14.80
N ARG A 270 -11.85 -3.96 -15.32
CA ARG A 270 -12.34 -2.61 -15.58
C ARG A 270 -13.16 -2.52 -16.86
N SER A 271 -12.80 -3.22 -17.92
CA SER A 271 -13.63 -3.28 -19.13
C SER A 271 -14.99 -3.93 -18.85
N SER A 272 -15.03 -4.98 -18.03
CA SER A 272 -16.27 -5.67 -17.63
C SER A 272 -17.15 -4.83 -16.69
N CYS A 273 -16.57 -4.09 -15.73
CA CYS A 273 -17.33 -3.17 -14.87
C CYS A 273 -17.86 -1.93 -15.63
N SER A 274 -17.12 -1.45 -16.64
CA SER A 274 -17.54 -0.32 -17.50
C SER A 274 -18.74 -0.69 -18.36
N PHE A 275 -18.81 -1.93 -18.85
CA PHE A 275 -19.92 -2.46 -19.63
C PHE A 275 -21.23 -2.52 -18.85
N LEU A 276 -21.17 -2.69 -17.52
CA LEU A 276 -22.35 -2.66 -16.65
C LEU A 276 -22.88 -1.24 -16.38
N HIS A 277 -22.05 -0.20 -16.54
CA HIS A 277 -22.47 1.20 -16.41
C HIS A 277 -22.89 1.84 -17.75
N GLN A 278 -22.62 1.18 -18.88
CA GLN A 278 -23.08 1.58 -20.21
C GLN A 278 -24.19 0.65 -20.70
N LYS A 279 -25.40 0.75 -20.14
CA LYS A 279 -26.62 0.36 -20.86
C LYS A 279 -27.29 1.62 -21.41
N PRO A 280 -27.08 1.98 -22.69
CA PRO A 280 -27.95 2.94 -23.35
C PRO A 280 -29.30 2.29 -23.64
N ARG A 281 -30.37 3.09 -23.53
CA ARG A 281 -31.69 2.75 -24.09
C ARG A 281 -31.53 2.39 -25.57
N GLU A 282 -32.20 1.33 -25.97
CA GLU A 282 -32.26 0.83 -27.35
C GLU A 282 -32.66 1.92 -28.35
N SER A 283 -31.90 2.02 -29.44
CA SER A 283 -32.43 2.48 -30.72
C SER A 283 -31.72 1.78 -31.88
N ILE A 284 -32.55 1.20 -32.74
CA ILE A 284 -32.28 0.42 -33.94
C ILE A 284 -31.42 1.19 -34.96
N GLY A 285 -30.43 0.53 -35.58
CA GLY A 285 -29.86 1.03 -36.84
C GLY A 285 -28.48 0.51 -37.28
N ARG A 286 -28.50 -0.50 -38.16
CA ARG A 286 -27.64 -0.70 -39.36
C ARG A 286 -26.11 -0.90 -39.26
N SER A 287 -25.72 -2.17 -39.48
CA SER A 287 -24.76 -2.72 -40.48
C SER A 287 -23.47 -1.97 -40.82
N GLY A 288 -22.32 -2.62 -40.59
CA GLY A 288 -21.04 -2.37 -41.25
C GLY A 288 -19.98 -3.42 -40.90
N THR A 289 -19.46 -4.11 -41.91
CA THR A 289 -18.50 -5.24 -41.93
C THR A 289 -17.02 -4.81 -41.96
N ALA A 290 -16.15 -5.78 -41.61
CA ALA A 290 -14.70 -5.92 -41.94
C ALA A 290 -13.72 -5.10 -41.06
N THR A 291 -12.52 -5.54 -40.67
CA THR A 291 -11.69 -6.74 -40.92
C THR A 291 -10.56 -6.74 -39.88
N THR A 292 -10.01 -7.92 -39.61
CA THR A 292 -8.77 -8.21 -38.87
C THR A 292 -7.53 -7.56 -39.49
N ASP A 293 -6.62 -7.03 -38.66
CA ASP A 293 -5.19 -7.29 -38.86
C ASP A 293 -4.38 -7.13 -37.56
N GLU A 294 -3.57 -8.15 -37.28
CA GLU A 294 -2.57 -8.19 -36.23
C GLU A 294 -1.28 -7.54 -36.75
N THR A 295 -0.69 -6.63 -35.98
CA THR A 295 0.78 -6.46 -35.97
C THR A 295 1.20 -5.92 -34.61
N ALA A 296 2.01 -6.71 -33.92
CA ALA A 296 2.63 -6.37 -32.66
C ALA A 296 3.88 -5.54 -32.91
N GLU A 297 4.02 -4.40 -32.23
CA GLU A 297 5.32 -3.78 -32.01
C GLU A 297 5.35 -3.04 -30.67
N ASN A 298 6.30 -3.45 -29.84
CA ASN A 298 6.63 -2.91 -28.52
C ASN A 298 7.21 -1.49 -28.64
N SER A 299 6.65 -0.52 -27.93
CA SER A 299 7.44 0.59 -27.39
C SER A 299 6.80 1.17 -26.12
N ASN A 300 7.52 0.99 -25.00
CA ASN A 300 7.27 1.63 -23.71
C ASN A 300 7.60 3.11 -23.79
N HIS A 301 6.58 3.97 -23.85
CA HIS A 301 6.51 5.31 -23.24
C HIS A 301 5.27 6.02 -23.78
N GLN A 302 4.13 5.94 -23.08
CA GLN A 302 2.99 6.81 -23.39
C GLN A 302 2.91 7.94 -22.37
N ASN A 303 3.26 9.12 -22.90
CA ASN A 303 3.17 10.43 -22.28
C ASN A 303 1.67 10.76 -22.09
N TYR A 304 1.17 10.73 -20.86
CA TYR A 304 -0.21 11.09 -20.55
C TYR A 304 -0.37 12.60 -20.54
N LYS A 305 -0.72 13.17 -21.69
CA LYS A 305 -1.46 14.42 -21.80
C LYS A 305 -2.64 14.18 -22.71
N ASP A 306 -3.82 13.97 -22.13
CA ASP A 306 -5.03 14.57 -22.69
C ASP A 306 -6.14 14.64 -21.65
N GLY A 307 -6.67 15.85 -21.50
CA GLY A 307 -7.88 16.13 -20.75
C GLY A 307 -9.09 15.80 -21.63
N GLY A 308 -9.80 14.75 -21.28
CA GLY A 308 -11.04 14.35 -21.93
C GLY A 308 -11.48 13.00 -21.38
N GLY A 309 -12.68 12.94 -20.81
CA GLY A 309 -13.23 11.77 -20.12
C GLY A 309 -13.26 10.53 -21.01
N SER A 310 -12.19 9.74 -20.95
CA SER A 310 -12.21 8.31 -21.19
C SER A 310 -11.98 7.64 -19.84
N ILE A 311 -12.53 6.44 -19.63
CA ILE A 311 -12.24 5.61 -18.46
C ILE A 311 -10.78 5.14 -18.61
N GLY A 312 -9.86 6.06 -18.32
CA GLY A 312 -8.43 5.90 -18.48
C GLY A 312 -7.93 4.79 -17.58
N ALA A 313 -6.92 4.06 -18.04
CA ALA A 313 -6.36 2.97 -17.27
C ALA A 313 -5.92 3.47 -15.87
N ARG A 314 -6.55 2.98 -14.79
CA ARG A 314 -6.01 3.06 -13.42
C ARG A 314 -4.54 2.66 -13.50
N TRP A 315 -3.73 3.57 -13.00
CA TRP A 315 -2.30 3.45 -12.97
C TRP A 315 -1.92 2.32 -12.01
N CYS A 316 -1.11 1.36 -12.49
CA CYS A 316 -0.57 0.27 -11.70
C CYS A 316 0.86 0.01 -12.12
N VAL A 317 1.81 0.09 -11.18
CA VAL A 317 3.24 -0.01 -11.45
C VAL A 317 3.91 -0.96 -10.46
N TRP A 318 4.76 -1.83 -10.99
CA TRP A 318 5.63 -2.70 -10.21
C TRP A 318 6.99 -2.05 -10.00
N ARG A 319 7.54 -2.20 -8.80
CA ARG A 319 8.91 -1.83 -8.42
C ARG A 319 9.49 -2.95 -7.57
N ASP A 320 10.81 -3.04 -7.53
CA ASP A 320 11.47 -3.91 -6.57
C ASP A 320 11.83 -3.09 -5.32
N ALA A 321 11.56 -3.66 -4.15
CA ALA A 321 12.04 -3.13 -2.89
C ALA A 321 13.52 -3.52 -2.72
N GLN A 322 14.31 -2.61 -2.16
CA GLN A 322 15.72 -2.89 -1.91
C GLN A 322 15.85 -3.86 -0.74
N TRP A 323 16.61 -4.94 -0.95
CA TRP A 323 17.02 -5.88 0.09
C TRP A 323 18.48 -5.60 0.52
N PRO A 324 18.85 -5.75 1.81
CA PRO A 324 17.97 -5.98 2.96
C PRO A 324 17.10 -4.76 3.22
N TRP A 325 16.05 -4.91 4.03
CA TRP A 325 15.22 -3.78 4.43
C TRP A 325 15.99 -2.82 5.36
N CYS A 326 17.02 -2.16 4.82
CA CYS A 326 17.96 -1.29 5.52
C CYS A 326 17.47 0.14 5.50
#